data_AF-A0A957G701-F1
#
_entry.id   AF-A0A957G701-F1
#
_cell.length_a   1.000
_cell.length_b   1.000
_cell.length_c   1.000
_cell.angle_alpha   90.00
_cell.angle_beta   90.00
_cell.angle_gamma   90.00
#
_symmetry.space_group_name_H-M   'P 1'
#
loop_
_entity.id
_entity.type
_entity.pdbx_description
1 polymer ?
#
loop_
_entity_poly.entity_id
_entity_poly.type
_entity_poly.pdbx_seq_one_letter_code
_entity_poly.pdbx_strand_id
1 'polypeptide(L)'
;MPPKPNLLSLVGIIIIGLALILGLYTTLGYLGWRSGQRLRAEQVVTEQTAEVARQTNFARDDIAQQNYRLALRRLAWVLAQEPGNETALALQAQAQAALNPNAAAMATPRPAPSATPPLSGTVTTDDLLAQQLLQLRKLVNDEEWPSAIEEIARFQRAHPSYERLETDRLLFDAYVNYGLSLLPGEQVELGLFYLRQAEKLGDLPTEASDQRLWAVLYLDGISFYRVNWDASLFYFRELCLAAPFFHDACAKLEEGLLAQANFYAAQQDWCPAEPLYQEAYRLNSSSDTANKLAQARTGCLSATATPPLSGTLPITGTLPITGTVPNTNTVPGPTP
;
A
#
# COMPACT_ATOMS: atom_id res chain seq x y z
N MET A 1 -37.59 -73.01 -27.02
CA MET A 1 -36.66 -72.83 -25.89
C MET A 1 -35.64 -71.79 -26.30
N PRO A 2 -35.58 -70.60 -25.69
CA PRO A 2 -34.57 -69.60 -26.05
C PRO A 2 -33.18 -70.09 -25.61
N PRO A 3 -32.13 -69.85 -26.40
CA PRO A 3 -30.76 -70.27 -26.07
C PRO A 3 -30.29 -69.56 -24.80
N LYS A 4 -29.74 -70.32 -23.85
CA LYS A 4 -29.13 -69.76 -22.63
C LYS A 4 -27.91 -68.92 -23.03
N PRO A 5 -27.80 -67.66 -22.60
CA PRO A 5 -26.64 -66.84 -22.93
C PRO A 5 -25.38 -67.46 -22.31
N ASN A 6 -24.33 -67.56 -23.12
CA ASN A 6 -23.02 -68.04 -22.67
C ASN A 6 -22.45 -67.05 -21.64
N LEU A 7 -22.07 -67.55 -20.47
CA LEU A 7 -21.56 -66.75 -19.34
C LEU A 7 -20.42 -65.80 -19.77
N LEU A 8 -19.58 -66.24 -20.72
CA LEU A 8 -18.50 -65.43 -21.31
C LEU A 8 -18.99 -64.20 -22.09
N SER A 9 -20.12 -64.28 -22.80
CA SER A 9 -20.65 -63.10 -23.52
C SER A 9 -21.25 -62.08 -22.56
N LEU A 10 -21.80 -62.54 -21.43
CA LEU A 10 -22.38 -61.68 -20.40
C LEU A 10 -21.29 -60.94 -19.62
N VAL A 11 -20.18 -61.62 -19.29
CA VAL A 11 -19.00 -61.01 -18.68
C VAL A 11 -18.34 -60.00 -19.62
N GLY A 12 -18.23 -60.31 -20.92
CA GLY A 12 -17.70 -59.39 -21.92
C GLY A 12 -18.50 -58.09 -22.03
N ILE A 13 -19.83 -58.18 -22.03
CA ILE A 13 -20.73 -57.00 -22.05
C ILE A 13 -20.55 -56.14 -20.79
N ILE A 14 -20.39 -56.76 -19.62
CA ILE A 14 -20.17 -56.04 -18.36
C ILE A 14 -18.85 -55.27 -18.39
N ILE A 15 -17.75 -55.88 -18.85
CA ILE A 15 -16.44 -55.23 -18.92
C ILE A 15 -16.45 -54.05 -19.91
N ILE A 16 -17.09 -54.21 -21.07
CA ILE A 16 -17.23 -53.13 -22.05
C ILE A 16 -18.07 -51.98 -21.47
N GLY A 17 -19.17 -52.29 -20.77
CA GLY A 17 -19.99 -51.29 -20.09
C GLY A 17 -19.20 -50.52 -19.03
N LEU A 18 -18.38 -51.22 -18.24
CA LEU A 18 -17.57 -50.61 -17.18
C LEU A 18 -16.46 -49.72 -17.76
N ALA A 19 -15.83 -50.13 -18.86
CA ALA A 19 -14.83 -49.33 -19.58
C ALA A 19 -15.45 -48.06 -20.20
N LEU A 20 -16.66 -48.14 -20.75
CA LEU A 20 -17.38 -46.99 -21.29
C LEU A 20 -17.74 -45.98 -20.19
N ILE A 21 -18.18 -46.45 -19.02
CA ILE A 21 -18.48 -45.58 -17.87
C ILE A 21 -17.20 -44.89 -17.38
N LEU A 22 -16.09 -45.61 -17.26
CA LEU A 22 -14.78 -45.04 -16.90
C LEU A 22 -14.30 -43.99 -17.92
N GLY A 23 -14.45 -44.26 -19.22
CA GLY A 23 -14.14 -43.32 -20.28
C GLY A 23 -15.00 -42.05 -20.22
N LEU A 24 -16.28 -42.18 -19.88
CA LEU A 24 -17.20 -41.05 -19.72
C LEU A 24 -16.82 -40.19 -18.49
N TYR A 25 -16.51 -40.81 -17.36
CA TYR A 25 -16.10 -40.08 -16.15
C TYR A 25 -14.78 -39.33 -16.34
N THR A 26 -13.79 -39.95 -16.98
CA THR A 26 -12.49 -39.31 -17.24
C THR A 26 -12.61 -38.13 -18.21
N THR A 27 -13.43 -38.25 -19.25
CA THR A 27 -13.67 -37.15 -20.20
C THR A 27 -14.44 -35.99 -19.55
N LEU A 28 -15.46 -36.26 -18.75
CA LEU A 28 -16.19 -35.22 -18.00
C LEU A 28 -15.28 -34.52 -16.97
N GLY A 29 -14.46 -35.26 -16.23
CA GLY A 29 -13.48 -34.70 -15.29
C GLY A 29 -12.43 -33.82 -15.99
N TYR A 30 -11.90 -34.27 -17.14
CA TYR A 30 -10.94 -33.50 -17.93
C TYR A 30 -11.54 -32.20 -18.49
N LEU A 31 -12.79 -32.26 -18.99
CA LEU A 31 -13.50 -31.07 -19.49
C LEU A 31 -13.79 -30.06 -18.38
N GLY A 32 -14.20 -30.52 -17.19
CA GLY A 32 -14.39 -29.67 -16.01
C GLY A 32 -13.10 -29.03 -15.50
N TRP A 33 -11.98 -29.76 -15.54
CA TRP A 33 -10.66 -29.22 -15.20
C TRP A 33 -10.21 -28.12 -16.17
N ARG A 34 -10.40 -28.34 -17.49
CA ARG A 34 -10.02 -27.38 -18.53
C ARG A 34 -10.91 -26.14 -18.58
N SER A 35 -12.22 -26.28 -18.37
CA SER A 35 -13.14 -25.14 -18.28
C SER A 35 -12.87 -24.30 -17.02
N GLY A 36 -12.58 -24.96 -15.90
CA GLY A 36 -12.19 -24.29 -14.66
C GLY A 36 -10.90 -23.47 -14.80
N GLN A 37 -9.93 -23.92 -15.59
CA GLN A 37 -8.71 -23.13 -15.84
C GLN A 37 -8.97 -21.88 -16.70
N ARG A 38 -9.90 -21.94 -17.67
CA ARG A 38 -10.27 -20.77 -18.50
C ARG A 38 -11.01 -19.70 -17.71
N LEU A 39 -12.01 -20.11 -16.91
CA LEU A 39 -12.73 -19.18 -16.03
C LEU A 39 -11.79 -18.48 -15.03
N ARG A 40 -10.75 -19.19 -14.57
CA ARG A 40 -9.74 -18.65 -13.65
C ARG A 40 -8.80 -17.66 -14.33
N ALA A 41 -8.39 -17.92 -15.57
CA ALA A 41 -7.58 -16.97 -16.34
C ALA A 41 -8.36 -15.67 -16.61
N GLU A 42 -9.65 -15.76 -16.89
CA GLU A 42 -10.52 -14.60 -17.11
C GLU A 42 -10.73 -13.77 -15.83
N GLN A 43 -10.89 -14.41 -14.66
CA GLN A 43 -11.05 -13.71 -13.38
C GLN A 43 -9.79 -12.92 -12.97
N VAL A 44 -8.60 -13.50 -13.15
CA VAL A 44 -7.34 -12.82 -12.80
C VAL A 44 -7.11 -11.56 -13.66
N VAL A 45 -7.38 -11.64 -14.96
CA VAL A 45 -7.26 -10.49 -15.87
C VAL A 45 -8.27 -9.39 -15.51
N THR A 46 -9.49 -9.76 -15.10
CA THR A 46 -10.53 -8.81 -14.71
C THR A 46 -10.19 -8.08 -13.40
N GLU A 47 -9.55 -8.75 -12.43
CA GLU A 47 -9.17 -8.13 -11.16
C GLU A 47 -7.92 -7.24 -11.29
N GLN A 48 -6.91 -7.62 -12.08
CA GLN A 48 -5.72 -6.79 -12.31
C GLN A 48 -6.06 -5.48 -13.03
N THR A 49 -6.92 -5.55 -14.04
CA THR A 49 -7.43 -4.36 -14.74
C THR A 49 -8.26 -3.45 -13.83
N ALA A 50 -9.01 -4.03 -12.88
CA ALA A 50 -9.74 -3.25 -11.87
C ALA A 50 -8.80 -2.47 -10.93
N GLU A 51 -7.66 -3.04 -10.54
CA GLU A 51 -6.69 -2.35 -9.69
C GLU A 51 -5.94 -1.24 -10.45
N VAL A 52 -5.55 -1.49 -11.71
CA VAL A 52 -5.00 -0.43 -12.58
C VAL A 52 -5.99 0.72 -12.75
N ALA A 53 -7.27 0.42 -12.98
CA ALA A 53 -8.32 1.43 -13.07
C ALA A 53 -8.49 2.22 -11.76
N ARG A 54 -8.43 1.54 -10.61
CA ARG A 54 -8.49 2.18 -9.28
C ARG A 54 -7.34 3.16 -9.08
N GLN A 55 -6.10 2.73 -9.32
CA GLN A 55 -4.93 3.61 -9.16
C GLN A 55 -4.93 4.78 -10.15
N THR A 56 -5.46 4.57 -11.35
CA THR A 56 -5.65 5.66 -12.33
C THR A 56 -6.68 6.68 -11.86
N ASN A 57 -7.76 6.24 -11.18
CA ASN A 57 -8.75 7.15 -10.60
C ASN A 57 -8.15 7.94 -9.43
N PHE A 58 -7.41 7.28 -8.52
CA PHE A 58 -6.70 7.99 -7.45
C PHE A 58 -5.71 9.02 -7.99
N ALA A 59 -4.98 8.70 -9.05
CA ALA A 59 -4.08 9.68 -9.69
C ALA A 59 -4.84 10.90 -10.25
N ARG A 60 -6.07 10.73 -10.74
CA ARG A 60 -6.91 11.84 -11.18
C ARG A 60 -7.34 12.73 -10.01
N ASP A 61 -7.72 12.11 -8.90
CA ASP A 61 -8.08 12.82 -7.66
C ASP A 61 -6.87 13.58 -7.10
N ASP A 62 -5.68 12.95 -7.11
CA ASP A 62 -4.41 13.57 -6.70
C ASP A 62 -4.10 14.81 -7.56
N ILE A 63 -4.28 14.73 -8.89
CA ILE A 63 -4.12 15.88 -9.79
C ILE A 63 -5.13 16.97 -9.48
N ALA A 64 -6.40 16.62 -9.21
CA ALA A 64 -7.44 17.58 -8.85
C ALA A 64 -7.12 18.32 -7.53
N GLN A 65 -6.43 17.64 -6.62
CA GLN A 65 -5.95 18.17 -5.34
C GLN A 65 -4.55 18.81 -5.43
N GLN A 66 -3.96 18.91 -6.62
CA GLN A 66 -2.61 19.44 -6.86
C GLN A 66 -1.47 18.61 -6.23
N ASN A 67 -1.73 17.36 -5.83
CA ASN A 67 -0.75 16.39 -5.33
C ASN A 67 0.02 15.74 -6.48
N TYR A 68 0.66 16.55 -7.33
CA TYR A 68 1.25 16.07 -8.60
C TYR A 68 2.37 15.04 -8.39
N ARG A 69 3.19 15.17 -7.34
CA ARG A 69 4.28 14.22 -7.04
C ARG A 69 3.73 12.85 -6.67
N LEU A 70 2.64 12.80 -5.90
CA LEU A 70 1.93 11.56 -5.59
C LEU A 70 1.28 10.95 -6.85
N ALA A 71 0.57 11.77 -7.64
CA ALA A 71 -0.04 11.32 -8.89
C ALA A 71 0.98 10.66 -9.81
N LEU A 72 2.17 11.26 -9.97
CA LEU A 72 3.24 10.70 -10.80
C LEU A 72 3.74 9.34 -10.30
N ARG A 73 3.83 9.12 -8.99
CA ARG A 73 4.19 7.81 -8.42
C ARG A 73 3.14 6.75 -8.71
N ARG A 74 1.85 7.08 -8.52
CA ARG A 74 0.74 6.18 -8.88
C ARG A 74 0.76 5.83 -10.36
N LEU A 75 0.94 6.83 -11.22
CA LEU A 75 0.95 6.65 -12.67
C LEU A 75 2.19 5.86 -13.14
N ALA A 76 3.34 6.05 -12.50
CA ALA A 76 4.52 5.22 -12.77
C ALA A 76 4.25 3.74 -12.45
N TRP A 77 3.56 3.46 -11.35
CA TRP A 77 3.13 2.10 -11.02
C TRP A 77 2.13 1.56 -12.05
N VAL A 78 1.12 2.34 -12.43
CA VAL A 78 0.14 1.95 -13.48
C VAL A 78 0.85 1.61 -14.80
N LEU A 79 1.77 2.45 -15.24
CA LEU A 79 2.52 2.26 -16.49
C LEU A 79 3.51 1.09 -16.42
N ALA A 80 3.97 0.70 -15.23
CA ALA A 80 4.75 -0.52 -15.05
C ALA A 80 3.90 -1.78 -15.25
N GLN A 81 2.60 -1.74 -14.90
CA GLN A 81 1.66 -2.84 -15.12
C GLN A 81 1.13 -2.86 -16.57
N GLU A 82 0.74 -1.69 -17.08
CA GLU A 82 0.17 -1.51 -18.41
C GLU A 82 0.87 -0.38 -19.17
N PRO A 83 2.01 -0.65 -19.84
CA PRO A 83 2.79 0.39 -20.54
C PRO A 83 2.03 1.13 -21.66
N GLY A 84 0.98 0.51 -22.21
CA GLY A 84 0.13 1.06 -23.27
C GLY A 84 -1.10 1.83 -22.79
N ASN A 85 -1.23 2.10 -21.49
CA ASN A 85 -2.41 2.78 -20.95
C ASN A 85 -2.42 4.29 -21.33
N GLU A 86 -3.20 4.63 -22.37
CA GLU A 86 -3.29 5.99 -22.90
C GLU A 86 -3.76 7.03 -21.87
N THR A 87 -4.66 6.63 -20.97
CA THR A 87 -5.17 7.52 -19.91
C THR A 87 -4.07 7.87 -18.92
N ALA A 88 -3.28 6.87 -18.50
CA ALA A 88 -2.17 7.07 -17.58
C ALA A 88 -1.07 7.97 -18.18
N LEU A 89 -0.74 7.79 -19.47
CA LEU A 89 0.20 8.65 -20.18
C LEU A 89 -0.28 10.10 -20.24
N ALA A 90 -1.56 10.33 -20.53
CA ALA A 90 -2.15 11.68 -20.58
C ALA A 90 -2.12 12.37 -19.20
N LEU A 91 -2.51 11.66 -18.14
CA LEU A 91 -2.46 12.18 -16.77
C LEU A 91 -1.02 12.46 -16.31
N GLN A 92 -0.06 11.63 -16.73
CA GLN A 92 1.35 11.82 -16.39
C GLN A 92 1.90 13.11 -17.02
N ALA A 93 1.59 13.35 -18.30
CA ALA A 93 1.97 14.58 -18.99
C ALA A 93 1.33 15.82 -18.32
N GLN A 94 0.06 15.72 -17.90
CA GLN A 94 -0.63 16.79 -17.18
C GLN A 94 0.06 17.13 -15.85
N ALA A 95 0.37 16.11 -15.03
CA ALA A 95 1.03 16.32 -13.74
C ALA A 95 2.47 16.85 -13.89
N GLN A 96 3.22 16.38 -14.89
CA GLN A 96 4.57 16.90 -15.19
C GLN A 96 4.54 18.36 -15.63
N ALA A 97 3.59 18.75 -16.48
CA ALA A 97 3.43 20.14 -16.91
C ALA A 97 3.11 21.07 -15.74
N ALA A 98 2.30 20.60 -14.78
CA ALA A 98 1.94 21.38 -13.60
C ALA A 98 3.11 21.57 -12.61
N LEU A 99 4.03 20.59 -12.50
CA LEU A 99 5.25 20.72 -11.70
C LEU A 99 6.31 21.61 -12.34
N ASN A 100 6.31 21.74 -13.66
CA ASN A 100 7.32 22.50 -14.42
C ASN A 100 6.71 23.65 -15.25
N PRO A 101 6.01 24.63 -14.65
CA PRO A 101 5.41 25.73 -15.42
C PRO A 101 6.46 26.61 -16.14
N ASN A 102 7.71 26.61 -15.67
CA ASN A 102 8.81 27.41 -16.21
C ASN A 102 9.65 26.72 -17.30
N ALA A 103 9.45 25.42 -17.59
CA ALA A 103 10.19 24.76 -18.67
C ALA A 103 9.85 25.35 -20.06
N ALA A 104 8.65 25.92 -20.22
CA ALA A 104 8.24 26.66 -21.41
C ALA A 104 8.76 28.12 -21.47
N ALA A 105 9.26 28.67 -20.36
CA ALA A 105 9.67 30.07 -20.24
C ALA A 105 11.19 30.31 -20.41
N MET A 106 11.98 29.28 -20.68
CA MET A 106 13.45 29.40 -20.84
C MET A 106 13.93 29.91 -22.21
N ALA A 107 13.04 30.40 -23.09
CA ALA A 107 13.42 30.92 -24.41
C ALA A 107 13.25 32.44 -24.57
N THR A 108 13.37 33.23 -23.49
CA THR A 108 13.49 34.69 -23.60
C THR A 108 14.77 35.18 -22.92
N PRO A 109 15.66 35.92 -23.62
CA PRO A 109 16.82 36.52 -22.99
C PRO A 109 16.34 37.51 -21.93
N ARG A 110 16.65 37.22 -20.67
CA ARG A 110 16.50 38.18 -19.58
C ARG A 110 17.36 39.41 -19.88
N PRO A 111 16.82 40.64 -19.89
CA PRO A 111 17.65 41.84 -20.04
C PRO A 111 18.64 41.92 -18.88
N ALA A 112 19.89 42.23 -19.21
CA ALA A 112 20.98 42.37 -18.26
C ALA A 112 20.62 43.41 -17.17
N PRO A 113 20.88 43.13 -15.88
CA PRO A 113 20.67 44.12 -14.84
C PRO A 113 21.57 45.33 -15.06
N SER A 114 20.97 46.52 -15.03
CA SER A 114 21.70 47.79 -15.04
C SER A 114 22.41 47.97 -13.70
N ALA A 115 23.71 48.25 -13.76
CA ALA A 115 24.52 48.52 -12.56
C ALA A 115 23.99 49.77 -11.85
N THR A 116 23.49 49.58 -10.63
CA THR A 116 23.12 50.67 -9.72
C THR A 116 24.39 51.14 -8.98
N PRO A 117 24.63 52.44 -8.81
CA PRO A 117 25.83 52.96 -8.15
C PRO A 117 25.86 52.58 -6.65
N PRO A 118 27.04 52.47 -6.02
CA PRO A 118 27.14 52.10 -4.62
C PRO A 118 26.64 53.25 -3.73
N LEU A 119 25.53 53.01 -3.02
CA LEU A 119 25.14 53.81 -1.87
C LEU A 119 25.96 53.33 -0.66
N SER A 120 26.87 54.17 -0.21
CA SER A 120 27.51 54.04 1.11
C SER A 120 26.47 54.33 2.20
N GLY A 121 25.61 53.35 2.48
CA GLY A 121 24.69 53.35 3.62
C GLY A 121 25.28 52.58 4.79
N THR A 122 25.12 53.07 6.00
CA THR A 122 25.43 52.33 7.23
C THR A 122 24.47 51.13 7.30
N VAL A 123 24.98 49.91 7.08
CA VAL A 123 24.16 48.69 7.16
C VAL A 123 23.53 48.61 8.54
N THR A 124 22.21 48.63 8.61
CA THR A 124 21.49 48.50 9.89
C THR A 124 21.39 47.02 10.28
N THR A 125 21.14 46.75 11.56
CA THR A 125 20.87 45.37 12.03
C THR A 125 19.66 44.75 11.32
N ASP A 126 18.66 45.56 10.97
CA ASP A 126 17.46 45.12 10.27
C ASP A 126 17.78 44.66 8.84
N ASP A 127 18.64 45.39 8.13
CA ASP A 127 19.12 45.01 6.79
C ASP A 127 19.87 43.66 6.80
N LEU A 128 20.65 43.39 7.86
CA LEU A 128 21.35 42.11 8.02
C LEU A 128 20.39 40.94 8.27
N LEU A 129 19.37 41.14 9.10
CA LEU A 129 18.35 40.11 9.37
C LEU A 129 17.50 39.83 8.14
N ALA A 130 17.14 40.85 7.37
CA ALA A 130 16.45 40.69 6.09
C ALA A 130 17.31 39.90 5.08
N GLN A 131 18.62 40.15 5.04
CA GLN A 131 19.54 39.38 4.18
C GLN A 131 19.65 37.92 4.61
N GLN A 132 19.70 37.64 5.92
CA GLN A 132 19.69 36.27 6.44
C GLN A 132 18.37 35.55 6.11
N LEU A 133 17.22 36.21 6.26
CA LEU A 133 15.92 35.62 5.91
C LEU A 133 15.84 35.27 4.41
N LEU A 134 16.40 36.11 3.54
CA LEU A 134 16.53 35.79 2.11
C LEU A 134 17.39 34.54 1.86
N GLN A 135 18.44 34.31 2.64
CA GLN A 135 19.25 33.09 2.56
C GLN A 135 18.45 31.86 3.02
N LEU A 136 17.65 31.98 4.08
CA LEU A 136 16.78 30.89 4.55
C LEU A 136 15.74 30.51 3.50
N ARG A 137 15.09 31.49 2.86
CA ARG A 137 14.17 31.25 1.73
C ARG A 137 14.88 30.52 0.59
N LYS A 138 16.12 30.89 0.30
CA LYS A 138 16.91 30.23 -0.74
C LYS A 138 17.18 28.76 -0.40
N LEU A 139 17.57 28.44 0.83
CA LEU A 139 17.78 27.04 1.26
C LEU A 139 16.52 26.18 1.07
N VAL A 140 15.35 26.73 1.41
CA VAL A 140 14.06 26.06 1.17
C VAL A 140 13.80 25.93 -0.33
N ASN A 141 13.98 26.99 -1.12
CA ASN A 141 13.73 26.92 -2.57
C ASN A 141 14.69 25.99 -3.33
N ASP A 142 15.93 25.87 -2.86
CA ASP A 142 16.97 25.02 -3.45
C ASP A 142 16.85 23.55 -2.96
N GLU A 143 15.80 23.23 -2.21
CA GLU A 143 15.51 21.90 -1.64
C GLU A 143 16.59 21.38 -0.67
N GLU A 144 17.40 22.27 -0.09
CA GLU A 144 18.42 21.95 0.92
C GLU A 144 17.78 21.77 2.31
N TRP A 145 16.79 20.88 2.41
CA TRP A 145 15.93 20.77 3.59
C TRP A 145 16.65 20.55 4.92
N PRO A 146 17.67 19.68 5.02
CA PRO A 146 18.40 19.48 6.28
C PRO A 146 19.06 20.78 6.77
N SER A 147 19.74 21.48 5.85
CA SER A 147 20.38 22.77 6.12
C SER A 147 19.35 23.85 6.46
N ALA A 148 18.25 23.91 5.70
CA ALA A 148 17.16 24.86 5.94
C ALA A 148 16.58 24.70 7.35
N ILE A 149 16.26 23.47 7.76
CA ILE A 149 15.71 23.17 9.09
C ILE A 149 16.67 23.66 10.19
N GLU A 150 17.96 23.34 10.07
CA GLU A 150 18.96 23.74 11.06
C GLU A 150 19.10 25.26 11.17
N GLU A 151 19.28 25.93 10.03
CA GLU A 151 19.53 27.37 10.00
C GLU A 151 18.28 28.19 10.37
N ILE A 152 17.09 27.77 9.95
CA ILE A 152 15.83 28.42 10.38
C ILE A 152 15.63 28.26 11.89
N ALA A 153 15.84 27.06 12.45
CA ALA A 153 15.71 26.84 13.89
C ALA A 153 16.77 27.61 14.70
N ARG A 154 17.96 27.80 14.15
CA ARG A 154 19.01 28.66 14.75
C ARG A 154 18.60 30.13 14.69
N PHE A 155 18.11 30.61 13.55
CA PHE A 155 17.64 31.97 13.35
C PHE A 155 16.48 32.31 14.31
N GLN A 156 15.49 31.43 14.43
CA GLN A 156 14.36 31.59 15.35
C GLN A 156 14.79 31.64 16.82
N ARG A 157 15.83 30.90 17.22
CA ARG A 157 16.36 30.97 18.59
C ARG A 157 17.10 32.27 18.87
N ALA A 158 17.85 32.78 17.88
CA ALA A 158 18.58 34.03 17.99
C ALA A 158 17.64 35.26 17.93
N HIS A 159 16.56 35.18 17.16
CA HIS A 159 15.64 36.28 16.89
C HIS A 159 14.17 35.84 17.03
N PRO A 160 13.66 35.58 18.25
CA PRO A 160 12.36 34.92 18.45
C PRO A 160 11.14 35.66 17.90
N SER A 161 11.20 37.00 17.80
CA SER A 161 10.08 37.83 17.35
C SER A 161 10.21 38.31 15.90
N TYR A 162 11.36 38.13 15.26
CA TYR A 162 11.61 38.67 13.92
C TYR A 162 10.99 37.76 12.86
N GLU A 163 10.05 38.29 12.07
CA GLU A 163 9.36 37.58 10.99
C GLU A 163 8.92 36.16 11.39
N ARG A 164 8.37 36.02 12.60
CA ARG A 164 8.08 34.71 13.20
C ARG A 164 7.12 33.88 12.35
N LEU A 165 6.06 34.50 11.83
CA LEU A 165 5.08 33.84 10.97
C LEU A 165 5.73 33.27 9.71
N GLU A 166 6.62 34.04 9.08
CA GLU A 166 7.30 33.60 7.87
C GLU A 166 8.32 32.49 8.16
N THR A 167 9.13 32.63 9.21
CA THR A 167 10.10 31.60 9.58
C THR A 167 9.42 30.30 10.00
N ASP A 168 8.26 30.35 10.66
CA ASP A 168 7.44 29.17 10.96
C ASP A 168 6.91 28.51 9.69
N ARG A 169 6.46 29.31 8.70
CA ARG A 169 6.05 28.79 7.39
C ARG A 169 7.22 28.10 6.66
N LEU A 170 8.39 28.74 6.60
CA LEU A 170 9.58 28.16 5.97
C LEU A 170 10.01 26.85 6.65
N LEU A 171 9.94 26.80 7.98
CA LEU A 171 10.28 25.61 8.75
C LEU A 171 9.26 24.48 8.54
N PHE A 172 7.97 24.82 8.50
CA PHE A 172 6.90 23.90 8.14
C PHE A 172 7.11 23.31 6.74
N ASP A 173 7.33 24.16 5.73
CA ASP A 173 7.55 23.75 4.35
C ASP A 173 8.79 22.82 4.25
N ALA A 174 9.88 23.15 4.94
CA ALA A 174 11.08 22.31 4.98
C ALA A 174 10.83 20.95 5.66
N TYR A 175 10.08 20.92 6.78
CA TYR A 175 9.74 19.65 7.45
C TYR A 175 8.84 18.76 6.59
N VAL A 176 7.82 19.32 5.94
CA VAL A 176 6.92 18.55 5.06
C VAL A 176 7.70 17.95 3.90
N ASN A 177 8.48 18.77 3.18
CA ASN A 177 9.22 18.30 2.01
C ASN A 177 10.32 17.30 2.39
N TYR A 178 11.04 17.54 3.49
CA TYR A 178 12.07 16.59 3.91
C TYR A 178 11.45 15.26 4.36
N GLY A 179 10.38 15.32 5.15
CA GLY A 179 9.63 14.14 5.58
C GLY A 179 9.21 13.30 4.38
N LEU A 180 8.53 13.92 3.41
CA LEU A 180 8.08 13.28 2.16
C LEU A 180 9.23 12.70 1.34
N SER A 181 10.41 13.34 1.31
CA SER A 181 11.57 12.83 0.56
C SER A 181 12.17 11.56 1.16
N LEU A 182 11.96 11.34 2.47
CA LEU A 182 12.54 10.21 3.19
C LEU A 182 11.63 8.97 3.19
N LEU A 183 10.30 9.16 3.12
CA LEU A 183 9.33 8.06 3.18
C LEU A 183 9.49 6.98 2.10
N PRO A 184 9.88 7.30 0.84
CA PRO A 184 10.14 6.27 -0.17
C PRO A 184 11.42 5.47 0.07
N GLY A 185 12.35 5.97 0.88
CA GLY A 185 13.63 5.34 1.17
C GLY A 185 13.61 4.56 2.49
N GLU A 186 14.78 4.07 2.91
CA GLU A 186 14.93 3.25 4.13
C GLU A 186 14.73 4.03 5.45
N GLN A 187 14.54 5.35 5.37
CA GLN A 187 14.47 6.24 6.54
C GLN A 187 13.03 6.64 6.85
N VAL A 188 12.11 5.66 6.84
CA VAL A 188 10.66 5.88 7.01
C VAL A 188 10.35 6.54 8.35
N GLU A 189 10.97 6.07 9.43
CA GLU A 189 10.79 6.61 10.79
C GLU A 189 11.29 8.05 10.90
N LEU A 190 12.40 8.38 10.22
CA LEU A 190 12.92 9.74 10.18
C LEU A 190 12.00 10.65 9.36
N GLY A 191 11.45 10.16 8.25
CA GLY A 191 10.45 10.87 7.49
C GLY A 191 9.20 11.18 8.34
N LEU A 192 8.68 10.18 9.04
CA LEU A 192 7.57 10.33 9.99
C LEU A 192 7.89 11.31 11.13
N PHE A 193 9.13 11.31 11.62
CA PHE A 193 9.59 12.28 12.62
C PHE A 193 9.42 13.71 12.10
N TYR A 194 9.92 14.03 10.90
CA TYR A 194 9.80 15.38 10.35
C TYR A 194 8.36 15.79 10.05
N LEU A 195 7.53 14.87 9.54
CA LEU A 195 6.10 15.15 9.36
C LEU A 195 5.41 15.47 10.71
N ARG A 196 5.77 14.76 11.78
CA ARG A 196 5.26 15.07 13.13
C ARG A 196 5.75 16.43 13.65
N GLN A 197 6.94 16.88 13.24
CA GLN A 197 7.41 18.23 13.57
C GLN A 197 6.64 19.30 12.79
N ALA A 198 6.30 19.04 11.53
CA ALA A 198 5.41 19.91 10.75
C ALA A 198 4.02 20.03 11.39
N GLU A 199 3.43 18.94 11.89
CA GLU A 199 2.12 18.91 12.58
C GLU A 199 2.06 19.86 13.81
N LYS A 200 3.20 20.26 14.36
CA LYS A 200 3.26 21.24 15.47
C LYS A 200 3.12 22.69 15.02
N LEU A 201 3.38 22.96 13.74
CA LEU A 201 3.37 24.29 13.14
C LEU A 201 2.12 24.53 12.28
N GLY A 202 1.49 23.47 11.78
CA GLY A 202 0.26 23.54 11.01
C GLY A 202 -0.24 22.16 10.56
N ASP A 203 -1.41 22.14 9.91
CA ASP A 203 -1.99 20.91 9.37
C ASP A 203 -1.18 20.41 8.16
N LEU A 204 -0.95 19.10 8.09
CA LEU A 204 -0.27 18.51 6.93
C LEU A 204 -1.12 18.65 5.66
N PRO A 205 -0.49 18.95 4.51
CA PRO A 205 -1.19 18.83 3.23
C PRO A 205 -1.63 17.38 2.99
N THR A 206 -2.70 17.18 2.22
CA THR A 206 -3.30 15.86 2.00
C THR A 206 -2.28 14.81 1.56
N GLU A 207 -1.39 15.13 0.61
CA GLU A 207 -0.33 14.22 0.17
C GLU A 207 0.56 13.73 1.33
N ALA A 208 0.93 14.63 2.25
CA ALA A 208 1.77 14.29 3.39
C ALA A 208 1.01 13.50 4.46
N SER A 209 -0.27 13.82 4.68
CA SER A 209 -1.14 13.04 5.56
C SER A 209 -1.32 11.60 5.07
N ASP A 210 -1.58 11.42 3.77
CA ASP A 210 -1.76 10.10 3.16
C ASP A 210 -0.47 9.27 3.22
N GLN A 211 0.67 9.86 2.87
CA GLN A 211 1.95 9.15 2.93
C GLN A 211 2.39 8.84 4.36
N ARG A 212 2.06 9.70 5.33
CA ARG A 212 2.26 9.39 6.76
C ARG A 212 1.44 8.18 7.17
N LEU A 213 0.17 8.08 6.75
CA LEU A 213 -0.66 6.91 7.03
C LEU A 213 -0.05 5.63 6.43
N TRP A 214 0.39 5.68 5.17
CA TRP A 214 1.03 4.52 4.52
C TRP A 214 2.34 4.11 5.17
N ALA A 215 3.15 5.08 5.59
CA ALA A 215 4.37 4.84 6.34
C ALA A 215 4.09 4.15 7.68
N VAL A 216 3.04 4.56 8.40
CA VAL A 216 2.62 3.89 9.64
C VAL A 216 2.15 2.46 9.36
N LEU A 217 1.29 2.26 8.36
CA LEU A 217 0.86 0.91 7.95
C LEU A 217 2.04 0.01 7.59
N TYR A 218 3.06 0.55 6.91
CA TYR A 218 4.26 -0.18 6.56
C TYR A 218 5.03 -0.62 7.82
N LEU A 219 5.30 0.29 8.74
CA LEU A 219 6.03 -0.03 9.97
C LEU A 219 5.25 -1.00 10.87
N ASP A 220 3.93 -0.85 10.97
CA ASP A 220 3.07 -1.79 11.70
C ASP A 220 3.14 -3.18 11.06
N GLY A 221 3.01 -3.27 9.73
CA GLY A 221 3.14 -4.53 8.99
C GLY A 221 4.51 -5.21 9.16
N ILE A 222 5.58 -4.42 9.12
CA ILE A 222 6.96 -4.88 9.36
C ILE A 222 7.15 -5.38 10.79
N SER A 223 6.56 -4.73 11.79
CA SER A 223 6.71 -5.10 13.20
C SER A 223 6.22 -6.52 13.53
N PHE A 224 5.25 -7.02 12.76
CA PHE A 224 4.70 -8.37 12.87
C PHE A 224 5.28 -9.35 11.83
N TYR A 225 6.10 -8.87 10.90
CA TYR A 225 6.60 -9.66 9.79
C TYR A 225 7.41 -10.86 10.27
N ARG A 226 7.11 -12.07 9.74
CA ARG A 226 7.68 -13.36 10.17
C ARG A 226 7.43 -13.77 11.62
N VAL A 227 6.70 -12.96 12.40
CA VAL A 227 6.39 -13.24 13.82
C VAL A 227 4.91 -13.58 13.97
N ASN A 228 4.03 -12.74 13.40
CA ASN A 228 2.60 -12.92 13.40
C ASN A 228 2.06 -12.58 12.00
N TRP A 229 1.83 -13.62 11.20
CA TRP A 229 1.37 -13.44 9.82
C TRP A 229 -0.02 -12.81 9.75
N ASP A 230 -0.96 -13.18 10.62
CA ASP A 230 -2.31 -12.59 10.62
C ASP A 230 -2.26 -11.07 10.80
N ALA A 231 -1.49 -10.61 11.80
CA ALA A 231 -1.32 -9.18 12.07
C ALA A 231 -0.57 -8.47 10.92
N SER A 232 0.52 -9.05 10.42
CA SER A 232 1.28 -8.47 9.31
C SER A 232 0.44 -8.34 8.04
N LEU A 233 -0.34 -9.37 7.71
CA LEU A 233 -1.23 -9.40 6.56
C LEU A 233 -2.36 -8.37 6.65
N PHE A 234 -2.88 -8.10 7.85
CA PHE A 234 -3.87 -7.05 8.05
C PHE A 234 -3.37 -5.70 7.52
N TYR A 235 -2.17 -5.27 7.93
CA TYR A 235 -1.60 -3.99 7.51
C TYR A 235 -1.20 -3.99 6.03
N PHE A 236 -0.58 -5.07 5.54
CA PHE A 236 -0.13 -5.12 4.15
C PHE A 236 -1.26 -5.24 3.12
N ARG A 237 -2.42 -5.81 3.48
CA ARG A 237 -3.62 -5.78 2.62
C ARG A 237 -4.11 -4.35 2.40
N GLU A 238 -4.25 -3.58 3.48
CA GLU A 238 -4.65 -2.18 3.41
C GLU A 238 -3.63 -1.35 2.62
N LEU A 239 -2.34 -1.54 2.92
CA LEU A 239 -1.28 -0.78 2.27
C LEU A 239 -1.14 -1.11 0.77
N CYS A 240 -1.16 -2.39 0.39
CA CYS A 240 -1.07 -2.79 -1.02
C CYS A 240 -2.27 -2.27 -1.83
N LEU A 241 -3.48 -2.24 -1.23
CA LEU A 241 -4.66 -1.67 -1.89
C LEU A 241 -4.57 -0.15 -2.04
N ALA A 242 -4.11 0.56 -1.00
CA ALA A 242 -4.09 2.02 -0.99
C ALA A 242 -2.91 2.61 -1.78
N ALA A 243 -1.73 2.00 -1.64
CA ALA A 243 -0.48 2.48 -2.20
C ALA A 243 0.43 1.30 -2.58
N PRO A 244 0.13 0.58 -3.67
CA PRO A 244 0.90 -0.60 -4.11
C PRO A 244 2.36 -0.28 -4.50
N PHE A 245 2.69 1.00 -4.67
CA PHE A 245 4.02 1.53 -4.94
C PHE A 245 4.80 1.95 -3.68
N PHE A 246 4.17 1.92 -2.51
CA PHE A 246 4.82 2.29 -1.27
C PHE A 246 5.70 1.13 -0.78
N HIS A 247 7.02 1.27 -0.94
CA HIS A 247 7.98 0.21 -0.67
C HIS A 247 7.61 -1.09 -1.41
N ASP A 248 7.83 -2.23 -0.77
CA ASP A 248 7.53 -3.56 -1.25
C ASP A 248 6.20 -4.10 -0.69
N ALA A 249 5.22 -3.22 -0.42
CA ALA A 249 3.96 -3.56 0.27
C ALA A 249 3.25 -4.79 -0.32
N CYS A 250 3.05 -4.84 -1.64
CA CYS A 250 2.38 -5.98 -2.28
C CYS A 250 3.24 -7.25 -2.30
N ALA A 251 4.57 -7.12 -2.35
CA ALA A 251 5.47 -8.26 -2.27
C ALA A 251 5.53 -8.83 -0.83
N LYS A 252 5.53 -7.96 0.18
CA LYS A 252 5.40 -8.33 1.60
C LYS A 252 4.07 -9.01 1.89
N LEU A 253 2.98 -8.51 1.30
CA LEU A 253 1.68 -9.16 1.35
C LEU A 253 1.73 -10.57 0.74
N GLU A 254 2.24 -10.70 -0.49
CA GLU A 254 2.39 -12.00 -1.16
C GLU A 254 3.22 -12.98 -0.32
N GLU A 255 4.39 -12.55 0.18
CA GLU A 255 5.26 -13.41 0.98
C GLU A 255 4.57 -13.87 2.27
N GLY A 256 3.86 -12.97 2.97
CA GLY A 256 3.09 -13.31 4.15
C GLY A 256 1.96 -14.32 3.88
N LEU A 257 1.25 -14.14 2.75
CA LEU A 257 0.15 -15.02 2.36
C LEU A 257 0.68 -16.42 2.09
N LEU A 258 1.77 -16.52 1.32
CA LEU A 258 2.43 -17.79 1.03
C LEU A 258 2.95 -18.44 2.29
N ALA A 259 3.62 -17.69 3.17
CA ALA A 259 4.18 -18.22 4.41
C ALA A 259 3.08 -18.82 5.32
N GLN A 260 1.97 -18.10 5.49
CA GLN A 260 0.85 -18.57 6.28
C GLN A 260 0.11 -19.75 5.63
N ALA A 261 -0.11 -19.71 4.32
CA ALA A 261 -0.70 -20.82 3.59
C ALA A 261 0.15 -22.10 3.67
N ASN A 262 1.48 -21.95 3.57
CA ASN A 262 2.43 -23.06 3.73
C ASN A 262 2.37 -23.63 5.16
N PHE A 263 2.19 -22.80 6.18
CA PHE A 263 2.05 -23.24 7.57
C PHE A 263 0.81 -24.13 7.78
N TYR A 264 -0.34 -23.75 7.21
CA TYR A 264 -1.55 -24.57 7.23
C TYR A 264 -1.38 -25.86 6.41
N ALA A 265 -0.81 -25.75 5.20
CA ALA A 265 -0.54 -26.89 4.33
C ALA A 265 0.38 -27.94 4.99
N ALA A 266 1.41 -27.50 5.72
CA ALA A 266 2.32 -28.39 6.45
C ALA A 266 1.61 -29.22 7.54
N GLN A 267 0.49 -28.71 8.07
CA GLN A 267 -0.36 -29.40 9.04
C GLN A 267 -1.49 -30.20 8.38
N GLN A 268 -1.51 -30.28 7.04
CA GLN A 268 -2.59 -30.87 6.24
C GLN A 268 -3.94 -30.17 6.42
N ASP A 269 -3.94 -28.94 6.95
CA ASP A 269 -5.14 -28.12 7.08
C ASP A 269 -5.35 -27.29 5.81
N TRP A 270 -5.88 -27.94 4.79
CA TRP A 270 -5.91 -27.38 3.43
C TRP A 270 -6.97 -26.30 3.22
N CYS A 271 -8.06 -26.35 3.98
CA CYS A 271 -9.18 -25.40 3.82
C CYS A 271 -8.84 -23.96 4.19
N PRO A 272 -8.16 -23.66 5.31
CA PRO A 272 -7.67 -22.30 5.57
C PRO A 272 -6.50 -21.90 4.66
N ALA A 273 -5.73 -22.86 4.13
CA ALA A 273 -4.64 -22.57 3.20
C ALA A 273 -5.13 -22.10 1.81
N GLU A 274 -6.24 -22.66 1.32
CA GLU A 274 -6.78 -22.35 -0.01
C GLU A 274 -6.99 -20.85 -0.27
N PRO A 275 -7.74 -20.09 0.55
CA PRO A 275 -8.01 -18.68 0.27
C PRO A 275 -6.73 -17.83 0.31
N LEU A 276 -5.75 -18.19 1.13
CA LEU A 276 -4.46 -17.50 1.21
C LEU A 276 -3.63 -17.70 -0.07
N TYR A 277 -3.55 -18.93 -0.59
CA TYR A 277 -2.92 -19.19 -1.89
C TYR A 277 -3.67 -18.52 -3.04
N GLN A 278 -5.00 -18.45 -2.95
CA GLN A 278 -5.80 -17.80 -3.97
C GLN A 278 -5.52 -16.30 -4.03
N GLU A 279 -5.42 -15.64 -2.88
CA GLU A 279 -5.03 -14.24 -2.79
C GLU A 279 -3.60 -14.01 -3.28
N ALA A 280 -2.63 -14.83 -2.85
CA ALA A 280 -1.24 -14.73 -3.34
C ALA A 280 -1.14 -14.88 -4.86
N TYR A 281 -1.91 -15.81 -5.44
CA TYR A 281 -1.94 -16.03 -6.89
C TYR A 281 -2.48 -14.83 -7.69
N ARG A 282 -3.38 -14.04 -7.09
CA ARG A 282 -3.90 -12.81 -7.73
C ARG A 282 -2.86 -11.71 -7.78
N LEU A 283 -2.08 -11.56 -6.71
CA LEU A 283 -0.98 -10.61 -6.63
C LEU A 283 0.13 -10.98 -7.60
N ASN A 284 0.45 -12.28 -7.68
CA ASN A 284 1.50 -12.81 -8.53
C ASN A 284 1.15 -14.21 -9.03
N SER A 285 0.79 -14.29 -10.32
CA SER A 285 0.30 -15.52 -10.96
C SER A 285 1.43 -16.48 -11.37
N SER A 286 2.34 -16.78 -10.45
CA SER A 286 3.43 -17.73 -10.70
C SER A 286 2.94 -19.17 -10.77
N SER A 287 3.66 -20.01 -11.52
CA SER A 287 3.33 -21.43 -11.66
C SER A 287 3.46 -22.22 -10.35
N ASP A 288 4.39 -21.83 -9.47
CA ASP A 288 4.52 -22.41 -8.13
C ASP A 288 3.27 -22.15 -7.28
N THR A 289 2.83 -20.89 -7.21
CA THR A 289 1.61 -20.52 -6.47
C THR A 289 0.37 -21.20 -7.07
N ALA A 290 0.29 -21.33 -8.40
CA ALA A 290 -0.79 -22.04 -9.08
C ALA A 290 -0.88 -23.53 -8.66
N ASN A 291 0.27 -24.20 -8.57
CA ASN A 291 0.35 -25.59 -8.15
C ASN A 291 -0.07 -25.76 -6.69
N LYS A 292 0.42 -24.90 -5.80
CA LYS A 292 0.05 -24.90 -4.36
C LYS A 292 -1.44 -24.65 -4.16
N LEU A 293 -2.01 -23.70 -4.89
CA LEU A 293 -3.46 -23.43 -4.87
C LEU A 293 -4.27 -24.66 -5.34
N ALA A 294 -3.85 -25.33 -6.41
CA ALA A 294 -4.52 -26.54 -6.88
C ALA A 294 -4.45 -27.69 -5.86
N GLN A 295 -3.31 -27.81 -5.18
CA GLN A 295 -3.10 -28.80 -4.13
C GLN A 295 -3.99 -28.52 -2.91
N ALA A 296 -4.05 -27.26 -2.45
CA ALA A 296 -4.91 -26.84 -1.35
C ALA A 296 -6.40 -27.05 -1.64
N ARG A 297 -6.86 -26.74 -2.86
CA ARG A 297 -8.23 -27.03 -3.31
C ARG A 297 -8.59 -28.51 -3.22
N THR A 298 -7.71 -29.36 -3.76
CA THR A 298 -7.94 -30.80 -3.75
C THR A 298 -7.91 -31.35 -2.33
N GLY A 299 -6.96 -30.89 -1.52
CA GLY A 299 -6.85 -31.20 -0.09
C GLY A 299 -8.07 -30.78 0.71
N CYS A 300 -8.63 -29.59 0.47
CA CYS A 300 -9.82 -29.13 1.18
C CYS A 300 -11.06 -29.92 0.79
N LEU A 301 -11.26 -30.23 -0.50
CA LEU A 301 -12.40 -31.03 -0.96
C LEU A 301 -12.36 -32.49 -0.46
N SER A 302 -11.17 -33.01 -0.16
CA SER A 302 -10.98 -34.36 0.37
C SER A 302 -10.98 -34.43 1.90
N ALA A 303 -10.98 -33.28 2.59
CA ALA A 303 -11.10 -33.22 4.03
C ALA A 303 -12.48 -33.73 4.45
N THR A 304 -12.52 -34.91 5.07
CA THR A 304 -13.75 -35.41 5.70
C THR A 304 -13.94 -34.64 7.00
N ALA A 305 -15.12 -34.05 7.22
CA ALA A 305 -15.41 -33.33 8.45
C ALA A 305 -15.03 -34.20 9.66
N THR A 306 -14.10 -33.71 10.49
CA THR A 306 -13.81 -34.35 11.76
C THR A 306 -15.12 -34.36 12.56
N PRO A 307 -15.61 -35.52 13.04
CA PRO A 307 -16.78 -35.53 13.90
C PRO A 307 -16.53 -34.54 15.04
N PRO A 308 -17.51 -33.70 15.42
CA PRO A 308 -17.34 -32.88 16.61
C PRO A 308 -16.96 -33.82 17.75
N LEU A 309 -15.85 -33.52 18.43
CA LEU A 309 -15.46 -34.21 19.65
C LEU A 309 -16.66 -34.17 20.59
N SER A 310 -17.39 -35.28 20.68
CA SER A 310 -18.47 -35.48 21.64
C SER A 310 -17.79 -35.66 23.00
N GLY A 311 -17.35 -34.55 23.59
CA GLY A 311 -16.50 -34.60 24.77
C GLY A 311 -16.18 -33.25 25.42
N THR A 312 -16.69 -32.13 24.93
CA THR A 312 -16.68 -30.89 25.72
C THR A 312 -17.75 -31.01 26.81
N LEU A 313 -17.32 -31.46 28.00
CA LEU A 313 -18.04 -31.14 29.22
C LEU A 313 -18.17 -29.61 29.28
N PRO A 314 -19.38 -29.04 29.47
CA PRO A 314 -19.51 -27.63 29.69
C PRO A 314 -18.76 -27.27 30.97
N ILE A 315 -17.72 -26.43 30.86
CA ILE A 315 -17.13 -25.80 32.03
C ILE A 315 -18.15 -24.77 32.51
N THR A 316 -19.10 -25.20 33.34
CA THR A 316 -19.98 -24.29 34.07
C THR A 316 -19.16 -23.66 35.18
N GLY A 317 -18.47 -22.56 34.86
CA GLY A 317 -17.57 -21.87 35.77
C GLY A 317 -17.34 -20.41 35.39
N THR A 318 -18.38 -19.71 34.91
CA THR A 318 -18.31 -18.25 34.76
C THR A 318 -18.52 -17.62 36.14
N LEU A 319 -17.43 -17.36 36.86
CA LEU A 319 -17.44 -16.31 37.87
C LEU A 319 -17.57 -14.96 37.14
N PRO A 320 -18.56 -14.12 37.48
CA PRO A 320 -18.68 -12.81 36.85
C PRO A 320 -17.50 -11.93 37.29
N ILE A 321 -16.75 -11.45 36.31
CA ILE A 321 -15.73 -10.42 36.47
C ILE A 321 -16.47 -9.12 36.83
N THR A 322 -16.62 -8.85 38.12
CA THR A 322 -17.11 -7.55 38.60
C THR A 322 -15.91 -6.63 38.72
N GLY A 323 -15.45 -6.11 37.56
CA GLY A 323 -14.38 -5.13 37.46
C GLY A 323 -14.94 -3.82 36.95
N THR A 324 -15.64 -3.06 37.80
CA THR A 324 -15.90 -1.64 37.54
C THR A 324 -14.58 -0.89 37.57
N VAL A 325 -14.12 -0.45 36.40
CA VAL A 325 -13.03 0.52 36.27
C VAL A 325 -13.56 1.88 36.77
N PRO A 326 -12.96 2.53 37.78
CA PRO A 326 -13.37 3.87 38.18
C PRO A 326 -12.99 4.87 37.09
N ASN A 327 -14.00 5.46 36.46
CA ASN A 327 -13.85 6.55 35.51
C ASN A 327 -13.67 7.87 36.28
N THR A 328 -12.43 8.29 36.52
CA THR A 328 -12.15 9.63 37.07
C THR A 328 -12.01 10.64 35.94
N ASN A 329 -13.15 11.14 35.46
CA ASN A 329 -13.24 12.39 34.72
C ASN A 329 -14.25 13.31 35.44
N THR A 330 -13.75 14.09 36.39
CA THR A 330 -14.48 15.23 36.96
C THR A 330 -13.79 16.51 36.51
N VAL A 331 -14.43 17.20 35.57
CA VAL A 331 -14.18 18.61 35.25
C VAL A 331 -14.98 19.46 36.25
N PRO A 332 -14.39 20.41 36.99
CA PRO A 332 -15.16 21.33 37.82
C PRO A 332 -15.80 22.44 36.97
N GLY A 333 -17.13 22.51 36.98
CA GLY A 333 -17.89 23.68 36.51
C GLY A 333 -18.05 24.74 37.61
N PRO A 334 -18.33 26.01 37.26
CA PRO A 334 -18.18 27.17 38.14
C PRO A 334 -19.40 27.37 39.04
N THR A 335 -19.19 27.81 40.28
CA THR A 335 -20.24 28.28 41.20
C THR A 335 -20.51 29.77 41.04
N PRO A 336 -21.76 30.23 41.30
CA PRO A 336 -22.18 31.63 41.19
C PRO A 336 -21.55 32.57 42.21
#